data_AF-A0A239BZA8-F1
#
_entry.id   AF-A0A239BZA8-F1
#
_cell.length_a   1.000
_cell.length_b   1.000
_cell.length_c   1.000
_cell.angle_alpha   90.00
_cell.angle_beta   90.00
_cell.angle_gamma   90.00
#
_symmetry.space_group_name_H-M   'P 1'
#
loop_
_entity.id
_entity.type
_entity.pdbx_description
1 polymer ?
#
loop_
_entity_poly.entity_id
_entity_poly.type
_entity_poly.pdbx_seq_one_letter_code
_entity_poly.pdbx_strand_id
1 'polypeptide(L)'
;MTHNPAELPPVEQWPMLAAPDCPTCERPTDVAWIGPATLADGAEVNVWRCRACPADFCIPAARWPVLDGPDCPHCRTEVTCWAALAPDTLGDLWTCQDGHEFVLTPEGLIILPEDAA
;
A
#
# COMPACT_ATOMS: atom_id res chain seq x y z
N MET A 1 -1.81 -30.04 9.44
CA MET A 1 -1.89 -29.08 8.33
C MET A 1 -0.54 -28.37 8.30
N THR A 2 0.26 -28.58 7.26
CA THR A 2 1.56 -27.90 7.11
C THR A 2 1.29 -26.45 6.76
N HIS A 3 1.52 -25.55 7.72
CA HIS A 3 1.47 -24.12 7.47
C HIS A 3 2.68 -23.76 6.61
N ASN A 4 2.44 -23.44 5.33
CA ASN A 4 3.46 -22.77 4.53
C ASN A 4 3.83 -21.47 5.25
N PRO A 5 5.13 -21.12 5.33
CA PRO A 5 5.52 -19.83 5.85
C PRO A 5 4.77 -18.76 5.04
N ALA A 6 4.14 -17.81 5.72
CA ALA A 6 3.54 -16.66 5.07
C ALA A 6 4.63 -16.04 4.17
N GLU A 7 4.36 -15.95 2.86
CA GLU A 7 5.22 -15.20 1.95
C GLU A 7 5.14 -13.74 2.40
N LEU A 8 6.15 -13.32 3.16
CA LEU A 8 6.34 -11.91 3.48
C LEU A 8 6.57 -11.17 2.15
N PRO A 9 5.93 -10.03 1.91
CA PRO A 9 6.21 -9.25 0.72
C PRO A 9 7.68 -8.82 0.65
N PRO A 10 8.15 -8.48 -0.56
CA PRO A 10 9.42 -7.78 -0.74
C PRO A 10 9.49 -6.53 0.15
N VAL A 11 10.68 -6.18 0.63
CA VAL A 11 10.89 -5.04 1.54
C VAL A 11 10.50 -3.70 0.89
N GLU A 12 10.56 -3.62 -0.43
CA GLU A 12 10.11 -2.48 -1.23
C GLU A 12 8.59 -2.27 -1.20
N GLN A 13 7.87 -3.28 -0.68
CA GLN A 13 6.43 -3.33 -0.53
C GLN A 13 6.03 -3.41 0.95
N TRP A 14 6.99 -3.18 1.87
CA TRP A 14 6.71 -3.11 3.30
C TRP A 14 5.93 -1.83 3.66
N PRO A 15 5.33 -1.78 4.87
CA PRO A 15 4.56 -0.62 5.31
C PRO A 15 5.40 0.62 5.07
N MET A 16 4.87 1.59 4.33
CA MET A 16 5.62 2.80 4.00
C MET A 16 5.77 3.66 5.26
N LEU A 17 6.83 3.39 6.03
CA LEU A 17 7.32 4.30 7.06
C LEU A 17 7.91 5.58 6.44
N ALA A 18 8.23 5.55 5.15
CA ALA A 18 8.72 6.66 4.35
C ALA A 18 8.29 6.54 2.88
N ALA A 19 8.19 7.68 2.20
CA ALA A 19 7.96 7.75 0.75
C ALA A 19 9.11 7.10 -0.04
N PRO A 20 8.82 6.48 -1.21
CA PRO A 20 9.84 5.81 -2.00
C PRO A 20 10.88 6.80 -2.56
N ASP A 21 12.10 6.32 -2.76
CA ASP A 21 13.14 7.12 -3.41
C ASP A 21 12.83 7.28 -4.89
N CYS A 22 13.10 8.47 -5.44
CA CYS A 22 12.97 8.68 -6.88
C CYS A 22 14.09 7.92 -7.61
N PRO A 23 13.78 6.99 -8.54
CA PRO A 23 14.81 6.20 -9.24
C PRO A 23 15.70 7.05 -10.17
N THR A 24 15.25 8.26 -10.54
CA THR A 24 15.97 9.14 -11.46
C THR A 24 17.07 9.95 -10.76
N CYS A 25 16.81 10.41 -9.54
CA CYS A 25 17.74 11.30 -8.82
C CYS A 25 18.13 10.81 -7.42
N GLU A 26 17.61 9.64 -7.01
CA GLU A 26 17.90 8.95 -5.75
C GLU A 26 17.75 9.85 -4.51
N ARG A 27 16.91 10.89 -4.63
CA ARG A 27 16.64 11.81 -3.53
C ARG A 27 15.53 11.24 -2.68
N PRO A 28 15.76 11.10 -1.36
CA PRO A 28 14.76 10.55 -0.49
C PRO A 28 13.60 11.51 -0.26
N THR A 29 12.40 10.95 -0.14
CA THR A 29 11.20 11.57 0.45
C THR A 29 10.62 12.83 -0.22
N ASP A 30 11.16 13.30 -1.34
CA ASP A 30 10.60 14.45 -2.09
C ASP A 30 9.78 13.98 -3.30
N VAL A 31 8.86 13.04 -3.04
CA VAL A 31 7.96 12.46 -4.03
C VAL A 31 6.52 12.58 -3.53
N ALA A 32 5.57 12.77 -4.46
CA ALA A 32 4.15 12.82 -4.17
C ALA A 32 3.45 11.70 -4.95
N TRP A 33 2.57 10.96 -4.29
CA TRP A 33 1.65 10.09 -5.02
C TRP A 33 0.67 10.95 -5.81
N ILE A 34 0.40 10.54 -7.05
CA ILE A 34 -0.51 11.27 -7.95
C ILE A 34 -1.69 10.42 -8.41
N GLY A 35 -1.78 9.16 -7.97
CA GLY A 35 -2.92 8.28 -8.19
C GLY A 35 -2.55 6.87 -8.63
N PRO A 36 -3.55 5.96 -8.65
CA PRO A 36 -3.39 4.63 -9.22
C PRO A 36 -3.44 4.68 -10.75
N ALA A 37 -2.82 3.70 -11.41
CA ALA A 37 -2.92 3.48 -12.85
C ALA A 37 -2.89 1.99 -13.19
N THR A 38 -3.35 1.66 -14.40
CA THR A 38 -3.23 0.31 -14.97
C THR A 38 -2.34 0.39 -16.20
N LEU A 39 -1.27 -0.42 -16.21
CA LEU A 39 -0.37 -0.54 -17.35
C LEU A 39 -1.03 -1.32 -18.50
N ALA A 40 -0.43 -1.26 -19.69
CA ALA A 40 -0.98 -1.91 -20.89
C ALA A 40 -1.07 -3.44 -20.80
N ASP A 41 -0.28 -4.06 -19.92
CA ASP A 41 -0.31 -5.49 -19.60
C ASP A 41 -1.35 -5.86 -18.53
N GLY A 42 -2.09 -4.86 -18.01
CA GLY A 42 -3.08 -5.05 -16.95
C GLY A 42 -2.52 -4.94 -15.54
N ALA A 43 -1.23 -4.66 -15.36
CA ALA A 43 -0.65 -4.49 -14.03
C ALA A 43 -1.16 -3.21 -13.36
N GLU A 44 -1.63 -3.33 -12.11
CA GLU A 44 -2.00 -2.19 -11.27
C GLU A 44 -0.74 -1.59 -10.64
N VAL A 45 -0.62 -0.26 -10.71
CA VAL A 45 0.54 0.49 -10.20
C VAL A 45 0.09 1.76 -9.48
N ASN A 46 0.90 2.18 -8.51
CA ASN A 46 0.84 3.51 -7.92
C ASN A 46 1.80 4.43 -8.66
N VAL A 47 1.31 5.58 -9.11
CA VAL A 47 2.11 6.58 -9.81
C VAL A 47 2.57 7.65 -8.84
N TRP A 48 3.88 7.94 -8.89
CA TRP A 48 4.55 8.90 -8.04
C TRP A 48 5.24 9.95 -8.89
N ARG A 49 5.23 11.20 -8.42
CA ARG A 49 5.94 12.33 -9.02
C ARG A 49 7.04 12.80 -8.10
N CYS A 50 8.28 12.80 -8.57
CA CYS A 50 9.38 13.46 -7.90
C CYS A 50 9.25 14.98 -8.03
N ARG A 51 9.36 15.69 -6.91
CA ARG A 51 9.34 17.17 -6.89
C ARG A 51 10.70 17.77 -7.22
N ALA A 52 11.79 17.01 -7.07
CA ALA A 52 13.14 17.47 -7.33
C ALA A 52 13.57 17.38 -8.81
N CYS A 53 13.17 16.33 -9.54
CA CYS A 53 13.62 16.09 -10.94
C CYS A 53 12.46 15.95 -11.96
N PRO A 54 11.29 16.56 -11.66
CA PRO A 54 9.96 16.36 -12.27
C PRO A 54 9.65 14.99 -12.91
N ALA A 55 10.29 13.90 -12.48
CA ALA A 55 10.11 12.59 -13.08
C ALA A 55 8.92 11.86 -12.43
N ASP A 56 8.10 11.23 -13.26
CA ASP A 56 7.06 10.31 -12.82
C ASP A 56 7.62 8.88 -12.84
N PHE A 57 7.27 8.08 -11.85
CA PHE A 57 7.66 6.68 -11.75
C PHE A 57 6.55 5.84 -11.11
N CYS A 58 6.56 4.55 -11.41
CA CYS A 58 5.52 3.61 -11.00
C CYS A 58 6.07 2.58 -10.03
N ILE A 59 5.29 2.27 -8.99
CA ILE A 59 5.54 1.14 -8.09
C ILE A 59 4.37 0.16 -8.23
N PRO A 60 4.61 -1.16 -8.39
CA PRO A 60 3.54 -2.15 -8.45
C PRO A 60 2.62 -2.06 -7.23
N ALA A 61 1.31 -2.07 -7.47
CA ALA A 61 0.29 -2.23 -6.44
C ALA A 61 -0.03 -3.73 -6.33
N ALA A 62 0.52 -4.39 -5.32
CA ALA A 62 0.36 -5.83 -5.13
C ALA A 62 -0.36 -6.13 -3.83
N ARG A 63 -1.14 -7.20 -3.78
CA ARG A 63 -1.92 -7.59 -2.60
C ARG A 63 -1.40 -8.91 -2.07
N TRP A 64 -1.13 -8.98 -0.77
CA TRP A 64 -0.70 -10.20 -0.08
C TRP A 64 -1.81 -10.67 0.86
N PRO A 65 -2.35 -11.87 0.65
CA PRO A 65 -3.21 -12.51 1.65
C PRO A 65 -2.41 -12.72 2.93
N VAL A 66 -2.87 -12.16 4.05
CA VAL A 66 -2.23 -12.34 5.36
C VAL A 66 -3.14 -13.20 6.21
N LEU A 67 -2.60 -14.28 6.78
CA LEU A 67 -3.38 -15.20 7.60
C LEU A 67 -3.78 -14.61 8.96
N ASP A 68 -2.97 -13.69 9.49
CA ASP A 68 -3.19 -12.99 10.77
C ASP A 68 -3.27 -11.46 10.54
N GLY A 69 -4.09 -11.03 9.57
CA GLY A 69 -4.36 -9.61 9.30
C GLY A 69 -5.39 -9.02 10.29
N PRO A 70 -5.55 -7.68 10.32
CA PRO A 70 -6.63 -7.05 11.06
C PRO A 70 -7.99 -7.41 10.46
N ASP A 71 -9.01 -7.52 11.31
CA ASP A 71 -10.39 -7.64 10.86
C ASP A 71 -10.81 -6.40 10.09
N CYS A 72 -11.62 -6.59 9.04
CA CYS A 72 -12.22 -5.46 8.35
C CYS A 72 -13.07 -4.61 9.33
N PRO A 73 -12.84 -3.30 9.41
CA PRO A 73 -13.60 -2.43 10.31
C PRO A 73 -15.09 -2.33 9.92
N HIS A 74 -15.42 -2.53 8.64
CA HIS A 74 -16.79 -2.45 8.13
C HIS A 74 -17.58 -3.74 8.33
N CYS A 75 -17.05 -4.89 7.90
CA CYS A 75 -17.78 -6.16 7.90
C CYS A 75 -17.25 -7.21 8.90
N ARG A 76 -16.17 -6.89 9.64
CA ARG A 76 -15.56 -7.75 10.67
C ARG A 76 -15.06 -9.10 10.15
N THR A 77 -14.90 -9.27 8.84
CA THR A 77 -14.25 -10.46 8.27
C THR A 77 -12.76 -10.46 8.61
N GLU A 78 -12.24 -11.63 8.97
CA GLU A 78 -10.81 -11.90 9.18
C GLU A 78 -10.07 -12.09 7.85
N VAL A 79 -10.81 -12.24 6.73
CA VAL A 79 -10.21 -12.44 5.40
C VAL A 79 -9.80 -11.08 4.83
N THR A 80 -8.60 -10.65 5.19
CA THR A 80 -7.99 -9.40 4.74
C THR A 80 -6.67 -9.65 4.00
N CYS A 81 -6.42 -8.80 3.00
CA CYS A 81 -5.18 -8.74 2.27
C CYS A 81 -4.51 -7.42 2.58
N TRP A 82 -3.21 -7.46 2.83
CA TRP A 82 -2.40 -6.27 2.89
C TRP A 82 -2.08 -5.86 1.45
N ALA A 83 -2.45 -4.63 1.07
CA ALA A 83 -2.26 -4.13 -0.29
C ALA A 83 -0.90 -3.45 -0.49
N ALA A 84 -0.09 -3.33 0.58
CA ALA A 84 1.02 -2.39 0.72
C ALA A 84 0.65 -0.97 0.27
N LEU A 85 1.27 0.05 0.86
CA LEU A 85 1.14 1.42 0.39
C LEU A 85 -0.25 2.04 0.66
N ALA A 86 -0.40 2.74 1.78
CA ALA A 86 -1.32 3.87 1.85
C ALA A 86 -0.56 5.13 1.41
N PRO A 87 -0.75 5.59 0.15
CA PRO A 87 0.11 6.62 -0.42
C PRO A 87 -0.08 8.01 0.23
N ASP A 88 -1.28 8.27 0.75
CA ASP A 88 -1.66 9.56 1.34
C ASP A 88 -1.52 9.58 2.86
N THR A 89 -1.45 8.41 3.49
CA THR A 89 -1.50 8.26 4.94
C THR A 89 -0.43 7.26 5.35
N LEU A 90 0.59 7.69 6.10
CA LEU A 90 1.67 6.81 6.56
C LEU A 90 1.07 5.62 7.34
N GLY A 91 1.02 4.45 6.71
CA GLY A 91 0.38 3.24 7.24
C GLY A 91 0.23 2.15 6.18
N ASP A 92 -0.34 1.03 6.63
CA ASP A 92 -0.61 -0.14 5.81
C ASP A 92 -1.99 -0.07 5.20
N LEU A 93 -2.08 -0.06 3.86
CA LEU A 93 -3.35 -0.23 3.18
C LEU A 93 -3.78 -1.69 3.26
N TRP A 94 -5.00 -1.93 3.73
CA TRP A 94 -5.64 -3.23 3.81
C TRP A 94 -6.90 -3.23 2.98
N THR A 95 -7.22 -4.39 2.41
CA THR A 95 -8.46 -4.63 1.69
C THR A 95 -9.07 -5.95 2.14
N CYS A 96 -10.39 -6.01 2.33
CA CYS A 96 -11.05 -7.28 2.63
C CYS A 96 -11.58 -7.98 1.37
N GLN A 97 -11.98 -9.25 1.49
CA GLN A 97 -12.57 -10.01 0.38
C GLN A 97 -13.83 -9.36 -0.23
N ASP A 98 -14.52 -8.51 0.53
CA ASP A 98 -15.72 -7.78 0.09
C ASP A 98 -15.37 -6.41 -0.56
N GLY A 99 -14.08 -6.07 -0.66
CA GLY A 99 -13.59 -4.87 -1.33
C GLY A 99 -13.52 -3.60 -0.48
N HIS A 100 -13.73 -3.68 0.84
CA HIS A 100 -13.53 -2.53 1.73
C HIS A 100 -12.04 -2.25 1.94
N GLU A 101 -11.63 -0.99 1.79
CA GLU A 101 -10.26 -0.54 2.01
C GLU A 101 -10.15 0.25 3.33
N PHE A 102 -9.03 0.10 4.03
CA PHE A 102 -8.72 0.84 5.26
C PHE A 102 -7.21 0.90 5.48
N VAL A 103 -6.74 1.90 6.22
CA VAL A 103 -5.32 2.04 6.56
C VAL A 103 -5.09 1.69 8.02
N LEU A 104 -4.08 0.88 8.31
CA LEU A 104 -3.60 0.61 9.66
C LEU A 104 -2.29 1.37 9.90
N THR A 105 -2.28 2.35 10.80
CA THR A 105 -1.06 3.12 11.11
C THR A 105 -0.09 2.31 11.98
N PRO A 106 1.21 2.67 12.05
CA PRO A 106 2.17 2.02 12.93
C PRO A 106 1.78 2.04 14.43
N GLU A 107 0.97 3.01 14.83
CA GLU A 107 0.42 3.14 16.20
C GLU A 107 -0.78 2.22 16.45
N GLY A 108 -1.21 1.45 15.46
CA GLY A 108 -2.35 0.55 15.53
C GLY A 108 -3.71 1.23 15.35
N LEU A 109 -3.74 2.43 14.74
CA LEU A 109 -4.98 3.15 14.45
C LEU A 109 -5.51 2.74 13.08
N ILE A 110 -6.84 2.61 12.97
CA ILE A 110 -7.51 2.38 11.69
C ILE A 110 -8.00 3.72 11.16
N ILE A 111 -7.65 4.03 9.91
CA ILE A 111 -8.14 5.20 9.17
C ILE A 111 -8.98 4.70 8.01
N LEU A 112 -10.24 5.12 7.94
CA LEU A 112 -11.13 4.78 6.84
C LEU A 112 -10.96 5.79 5.69
N PRO A 113 -11.22 5.42 4.43
CA PRO A 113 -11.20 6.36 3.31
C PRO A 113 -12.11 7.59 3.51
N GLU A 114 -13.19 7.44 4.28
CA GLU A 114 -14.12 8.52 4.64
C GLU A 114 -13.60 9.50 5.70
N ASP A 115 -12.54 9.13 6.44
CA ASP A 115 -11.93 9.95 7.48
C ASP A 115 -10.75 10.81 6.97
N ALA A 116 -10.28 10.58 5.73
CA ALA A 116 -9.12 11.24 5.14
C ALA A 116 -9.41 12.59 4.45
N ALA A 117 -10.53 13.25 4.80
CA ALA A 117 -11.05 14.47 4.17
C ALA A 117 -10.35 15.77 4.59
#